data_AF-A0A1S2CT18-F1
#
_entry.id   AF-A0A1S2CT18-F1
#
_cell.length_a   1.000
_cell.length_b   1.000
_cell.length_c   1.000
_cell.angle_alpha   90.00
_cell.angle_beta   90.00
_cell.angle_gamma   90.00
#
_symmetry.space_group_name_H-M   'P 1'
#
loop_
_entity.id
_entity.type
_entity.pdbx_description
1 polymer ?
#
loop_
_entity_poly.entity_id
_entity_poly.type
_entity_poly.pdbx_seq_one_letter_code
_entity_poly.pdbx_strand_id
1 'polypeptide(L)'
;MNMIPRSFLLILCLLSTTSWAAQSRLDMAGLVKLLLAQGYHDIREVELEGDKFEVKTLNRQDQKVHLIIDAYTGEIKQQEAD
;
A
#
# COMPACT_ATOMS: atom_id res chain seq x y z
N MET A 1 -25.57 49.70 21.31
CA MET A 1 -25.59 49.54 19.85
C MET A 1 -24.63 48.44 19.47
N ASN A 2 -25.18 47.35 18.91
CA ASN A 2 -24.45 46.32 18.18
C ASN A 2 -23.61 46.93 17.06
N MET A 3 -22.42 46.37 16.79
CA MET A 3 -22.07 45.81 15.48
C MET A 3 -20.63 45.27 15.49
N ILE A 4 -20.50 43.95 15.68
CA ILE A 4 -19.42 43.19 15.05
C ILE A 4 -19.81 43.08 13.57
N PRO A 5 -18.90 43.36 12.62
CA PRO A 5 -18.87 42.44 11.48
C PRO A 5 -17.44 42.14 10.99
N ARG A 6 -17.19 40.85 10.82
CA ARG A 6 -16.56 40.31 9.61
C ARG A 6 -15.10 40.73 9.32
N SER A 7 -14.20 40.50 10.27
CA SER A 7 -12.80 40.15 9.92
C SER A 7 -12.54 38.69 10.31
N PHE A 8 -13.33 37.82 9.69
CA PHE A 8 -13.13 36.38 9.61
C PHE A 8 -12.67 36.10 8.18
N LEU A 9 -11.41 36.36 7.87
CA LEU A 9 -10.78 35.87 6.65
C LEU A 9 -9.26 36.03 6.76
N LEU A 10 -8.54 35.05 6.20
CA LEU A 10 -7.09 34.94 6.08
C LEU A 10 -6.36 34.39 7.31
N ILE A 11 -6.33 33.06 7.43
CA ILE A 11 -5.12 32.25 7.19
C ILE A 11 -5.62 30.86 6.72
N LEU A 12 -6.08 30.84 5.47
CA LEU A 12 -6.15 29.65 4.63
C LEU A 12 -4.80 29.60 3.89
N CYS A 13 -4.26 28.40 3.69
CA CYS A 13 -2.98 28.10 2.99
C CYS A 13 -1.74 27.97 3.88
N LEU A 14 -1.73 26.97 4.77
CA LEU A 14 -0.48 26.28 5.10
C LEU A 14 -0.46 24.93 4.38
N LEU A 15 0.10 24.97 3.17
CA LEU A 15 0.93 23.93 2.56
C LEU A 15 0.35 22.52 2.52
N SER A 16 -0.71 22.32 1.75
CA SER A 16 -0.87 21.05 1.03
C SER A 16 -0.04 21.13 -0.26
N THR A 17 1.29 21.09 -0.15
CA THR A 17 2.09 20.62 -1.28
C THR A 17 1.76 19.14 -1.40
N THR A 18 0.70 18.82 -2.12
CA THR A 18 0.48 17.44 -2.58
C THR A 18 1.63 17.17 -3.54
N SER A 19 2.70 16.62 -2.99
CA SER A 19 3.76 16.01 -3.78
C SER A 19 3.07 14.98 -4.67
N TRP A 20 2.88 15.29 -5.94
CA TRP A 20 2.67 14.28 -6.98
C TRP A 20 4.00 13.53 -7.11
N ALA A 21 4.34 12.75 -6.08
CA ALA A 21 5.30 11.69 -6.25
C ALA A 21 4.69 10.77 -7.31
N ALA A 22 5.40 10.57 -8.42
CA ALA A 22 5.09 9.46 -9.29
C ALA A 22 5.12 8.21 -8.40
N GLN A 23 3.95 7.59 -8.18
CA GLN A 23 3.84 6.39 -7.35
C GLN A 23 4.67 5.31 -8.05
N SER A 24 5.91 5.13 -7.60
CA SER A 24 6.76 4.07 -8.12
C SER A 24 6.19 2.75 -7.63
N ARG A 25 6.18 1.75 -8.52
CA ARG A 25 5.82 0.39 -8.12
C ARG A 25 6.74 -0.07 -7.00
N LEU A 26 6.18 -0.90 -6.13
CA LEU A 26 6.91 -1.64 -5.13
C LEU A 26 7.97 -2.49 -5.83
N ASP A 27 9.21 -2.34 -5.40
CA ASP A 27 10.29 -3.21 -5.87
C ASP A 27 10.24 -4.56 -5.13
N MET A 28 11.01 -5.52 -5.62
CA MET A 28 11.04 -6.88 -5.05
C MET A 28 11.45 -6.89 -3.58
N ALA A 29 12.40 -6.04 -3.19
CA ALA A 29 12.86 -5.93 -1.80
C ALA A 29 11.75 -5.38 -0.89
N GLY A 30 11.02 -4.36 -1.34
CA GLY A 30 9.87 -3.79 -0.65
C GLY A 30 8.74 -4.81 -0.49
N LEU A 31 8.44 -5.57 -1.54
CA LEU A 31 7.43 -6.63 -1.51
C LEU A 31 7.76 -7.72 -0.50
N VAL A 32 8.98 -8.26 -0.53
CA VAL A 32 9.42 -9.29 0.41
C VAL A 32 9.37 -8.77 1.84
N LYS A 33 9.85 -7.54 2.08
CA LYS A 33 9.80 -6.92 3.41
C LYS A 33 8.36 -6.77 3.92
N LEU A 34 7.44 -6.35 3.05
CA LEU A 34 6.02 -6.22 3.37
C LEU A 34 5.42 -7.58 3.75
N LEU A 35 5.69 -8.62 2.97
CA LEU A 35 5.18 -9.97 3.23
C LEU A 35 5.70 -10.55 4.55
N LEU A 36 7.01 -10.42 4.80
CA LEU A 36 7.63 -10.84 6.06
C LEU A 36 7.04 -10.07 7.26
N ALA A 37 6.83 -8.75 7.14
CA ALA A 37 6.20 -7.94 8.17
C ALA A 37 4.76 -8.37 8.46
N GLN A 38 4.06 -8.87 7.44
CA GLN A 38 2.73 -9.45 7.55
C GLN A 38 2.73 -10.93 7.94
N GLY A 39 3.89 -11.51 8.30
CA GLY A 39 4.00 -12.86 8.82
C GLY A 39 3.86 -13.96 7.78
N TYR A 40 3.99 -13.62 6.49
CA TYR A 40 4.21 -14.61 5.44
C TYR A 40 5.69 -14.97 5.38
N HIS A 41 5.98 -16.20 4.99
CA HIS A 41 7.35 -16.71 4.87
C HIS A 41 7.43 -17.75 3.76
N ASP A 42 8.64 -18.24 3.49
CA ASP A 42 8.87 -19.25 2.44
C ASP A 42 8.26 -18.81 1.10
N ILE A 43 8.66 -17.62 0.63
CA ILE A 43 8.23 -17.05 -0.66
C ILE A 43 8.86 -17.88 -1.77
N ARG A 44 8.04 -18.56 -2.57
CA ARG A 44 8.48 -19.55 -3.57
C ARG A 44 8.53 -18.97 -4.97
N GLU A 45 7.51 -18.18 -5.29
CA GLU A 45 7.29 -17.64 -6.61
C GLU A 45 6.70 -16.25 -6.47
N VAL A 46 7.22 -15.32 -7.28
CA VAL A 46 6.70 -13.97 -7.41
C VAL A 46 6.67 -13.63 -8.89
N GLU A 47 5.48 -13.39 -9.42
CA GLU A 47 5.26 -12.96 -10.79
C GLU A 47 4.68 -11.55 -10.80
N LEU A 48 5.18 -10.68 -11.68
CA LEU A 48 4.64 -9.34 -11.91
C LEU A 48 3.79 -9.38 -13.18
N GLU A 49 2.47 -9.30 -13.00
CA GLU A 49 1.51 -9.23 -14.09
C GLU A 49 0.86 -7.84 -14.12
N GLY A 50 1.31 -6.97 -15.03
CA GLY A 50 0.72 -5.64 -15.19
C GLY A 50 0.93 -4.75 -13.97
N ASP A 51 -0.12 -4.60 -13.15
CA ASP A 51 -0.20 -3.78 -11.94
C ASP A 51 -0.34 -4.60 -10.64
N LYS A 52 -0.22 -5.93 -10.72
CA LYS A 52 -0.30 -6.82 -9.57
C LYS A 52 0.92 -7.74 -9.47
N PHE A 53 1.24 -8.13 -8.24
CA PHE A 53 2.09 -9.27 -7.95
C PHE A 53 1.23 -10.48 -7.62
N GLU A 54 1.59 -11.61 -8.22
CA GLU A 54 1.09 -12.93 -7.87
C GLU A 54 2.18 -13.65 -7.06
N VAL A 55 1.88 -14.02 -5.82
CA VAL A 55 2.89 -14.55 -4.89
C VAL A 55 2.43 -15.85 -4.27
N LYS A 56 3.23 -16.92 -4.43
CA LYS A 56 3.05 -18.18 -3.70
C LYS A 56 3.97 -18.20 -2.50
N THR A 57 3.39 -18.32 -1.31
CA THR A 57 4.10 -18.23 -0.02
C THR A 57 3.39 -19.08 1.04
N LEU A 58 4.01 -19.25 2.21
CA LEU A 58 3.34 -19.77 3.40
C LEU A 58 2.78 -18.63 4.26
N ASN A 59 1.60 -18.84 4.83
CA ASN A 59 1.06 -17.97 5.87
C ASN A 59 1.61 -18.36 7.26
N ARG A 60 1.23 -17.60 8.30
CA ARG A 60 1.63 -17.85 9.71
C ARG A 60 1.28 -19.25 10.25
N GLN A 61 0.39 -19.98 9.58
CA GLN A 61 -0.06 -21.31 9.96
C GLN A 61 0.62 -22.40 9.11
N ASP A 62 1.70 -22.05 8.39
CA ASP A 62 2.43 -22.92 7.47
C ASP A 62 1.56 -23.49 6.32
N GLN A 63 0.47 -22.80 5.99
CA GLN A 63 -0.38 -23.16 4.86
C GLN A 63 0.07 -22.43 3.60
N LYS A 64 0.10 -23.14 2.49
CA LYS A 64 0.35 -22.54 1.17
C LYS A 64 -0.81 -21.64 0.80
N VAL A 65 -0.47 -20.43 0.40
CA VAL A 65 -1.41 -19.44 -0.07
C VAL A 65 -0.88 -18.76 -1.32
N HIS A 66 -1.82 -18.43 -2.20
CA HIS A 66 -1.60 -17.59 -3.35
C HIS A 66 -2.14 -16.19 -3.06
N LEU A 67 -1.28 -15.18 -3.13
CA LEU A 67 -1.60 -13.78 -2.85
C LEU A 67 -1.63 -12.96 -4.13
N ILE A 68 -2.68 -12.17 -4.30
CA ILE A 68 -2.74 -11.11 -5.31
C ILE A 68 -2.54 -9.77 -4.62
N ILE A 69 -1.49 -9.05 -4.99
CA ILE A 69 -1.01 -7.86 -4.29
C ILE A 69 -0.92 -6.71 -5.28
N ASP A 70 -1.50 -5.57 -4.96
CA ASP A 70 -1.39 -4.36 -5.78
C ASP A 70 0.07 -3.87 -5.80
N ALA A 71 0.64 -3.73 -7.01
CA ALA A 71 2.06 -3.44 -7.18
C ALA A 71 2.45 -1.99 -6.85
N TYR A 72 1.51 -1.08 -6.64
CA TYR A 72 1.80 0.33 -6.32
C TYR A 72 1.59 0.66 -4.84
N THR A 73 0.68 -0.06 -4.19
CA THR A 73 0.28 0.17 -2.80
C THR A 73 0.77 -0.93 -1.86
N GLY A 74 1.05 -2.13 -2.38
CA GLY A 74 1.38 -3.31 -1.58
C GLY A 74 0.16 -3.91 -0.86
N GLU A 75 -1.06 -3.47 -1.19
CA GLU A 75 -2.28 -3.99 -0.59
C GLU A 75 -2.57 -5.41 -1.10
N ILE A 76 -2.79 -6.36 -0.18
CA ILE A 76 -3.21 -7.72 -0.53
C ILE A 76 -4.69 -7.68 -0.87
N LYS A 77 -5.02 -7.85 -2.16
CA LYS A 77 -6.40 -7.82 -2.68
C LYS A 77 -7.11 -9.16 -2.56
N GLN A 78 -6.36 -10.25 -2.64
CA GLN A 78 -6.91 -11.60 -2.57
C GLN A 78 -5.90 -12.57 -1.95
N GLN A 79 -6.43 -13.54 -1.21
CA GLN A 79 -5.69 -14.69 -0.70
C GLN A 79 -6.49 -15.95 -0.99
N GLU A 80 -5.89 -16.88 -1.71
CA GLU A 80 -6.45 -18.20 -2.02
C GLU A 80 -5.60 -19.28 -1.36
N ALA A 81 -6.22 -20.33 -0.84
CA ALA A 81 -5.48 -21.51 -0.37
C ALA A 81 -5.18 -22.40 -1.58
N ASP A 82 -3.94 -22.88 -1.67
CA ASP A 82 -3.49 -23.85 -2.69
C ASP A 82 -3.96 -25.27 -2.35
#